data_AF-A0A0M0X2Z1-F1
#
_entry.id   AF-A0A0M0X2Z1-F1
#
_cell.length_a   1.000
_cell.length_b   1.000
_cell.length_c   1.000
_cell.angle_alpha   90.00
_cell.angle_beta   90.00
_cell.angle_gamma   90.00
#
_symmetry.space_group_name_H-M   'P 1'
#
loop_
_entity.id
_entity.type
_entity.pdbx_description
1 polymer ?
#
loop_
_entity_poly.entity_id
_entity_poly.type
_entity_poly.pdbx_seq_one_letter_code
_entity_poly.pdbx_strand_id
1 'polypeptide(L)'
;MKLRKIISLEYLLAFLGSVFFYWYFEFSFLYFVLLLLLPDISMLGYIVNTKVGAFFYNIGHSLVVPVILLIISFVTVSTSLLMASIIWLAHIFLDRTLGYGLKYDEAFTKTHLQQIA
;
A
#
# COMPACT_ATOMS: atom_id res chain seq x y z
N MET A 1 17.82 -4.90 -17.98
CA MET A 1 17.15 -5.49 -16.79
C MET A 1 15.82 -6.08 -17.21
N LYS A 2 15.36 -7.19 -16.62
CA LYS A 2 13.97 -7.68 -16.85
C LYS A 2 12.97 -6.64 -16.35
N LEU A 3 11.84 -6.47 -17.04
CA LEU A 3 10.79 -5.48 -16.71
C LEU A 3 10.37 -5.53 -15.23
N ARG A 4 10.14 -6.74 -14.70
CA ARG A 4 9.83 -6.97 -13.27
C ARG A 4 10.85 -6.34 -12.30
N LYS A 5 12.14 -6.36 -12.62
CA LYS A 5 13.18 -5.77 -11.76
C LYS A 5 13.14 -4.25 -11.79
N ILE A 6 12.79 -3.65 -12.92
CA ILE A 6 12.65 -2.19 -13.05
C ILE A 6 11.46 -1.74 -12.19
N ILE A 7 10.31 -2.38 -12.34
CA ILE A 7 9.10 -2.10 -11.55
C ILE A 7 9.35 -2.28 -10.04
N SER A 8 10.02 -3.37 -9.65
CA SER A 8 10.36 -3.61 -8.24
C SER A 8 11.26 -2.49 -7.67
N LEU A 9 12.20 -2.00 -8.48
CA LEU A 9 13.09 -0.89 -8.09
C LEU A 9 12.34 0.44 -7.97
N GLU A 10 11.41 0.74 -8.89
CA GLU A 10 10.55 1.93 -8.80
C GLU A 10 9.76 1.95 -7.49
N TYR A 11 9.13 0.84 -7.14
CA TYR A 11 8.37 0.74 -5.90
C TYR A 11 9.26 0.72 -4.66
N LEU A 12 10.47 0.16 -4.75
CA LEU A 12 11.43 0.24 -3.65
C LEU A 12 11.82 1.70 -3.37
N LEU A 13 12.08 2.48 -4.42
CA LEU A 13 12.39 3.90 -4.27
C LEU A 13 11.18 4.68 -3.73
N ALA A 14 9.96 4.36 -4.17
CA ALA A 14 8.74 4.96 -3.62
C ALA A 14 8.55 4.64 -2.13
N PHE A 15 8.77 3.38 -1.73
CA PHE A 15 8.74 2.95 -0.32
C PHE A 15 9.77 3.71 0.53
N LEU A 16 11.03 3.77 0.07
CA LEU A 16 12.09 4.51 0.76
C LEU A 16 11.77 6.00 0.84
N GLY A 17 11.16 6.58 -0.19
CA GLY A 17 10.65 7.95 -0.18
C GLY A 17 9.57 8.17 0.88
N SER A 18 8.61 7.25 1.01
CA SER A 18 7.60 7.30 2.08
C SER A 18 8.23 7.22 3.47
N VAL A 19 9.21 6.33 3.68
CA VAL A 19 9.95 6.22 4.96
C VAL A 19 10.70 7.52 5.25
N PHE A 20 11.36 8.10 4.24
CA PHE A 20 12.06 9.37 4.38
C PHE A 20 11.11 10.49 4.81
N PHE A 21 9.97 10.65 4.14
CA PHE A 21 8.99 11.67 4.51
C PHE A 21 8.40 11.43 5.91
N TYR A 22 8.13 10.17 6.27
CA TYR A 22 7.65 9.82 7.60
C TYR A 22 8.62 10.29 8.69
N TRP A 23 9.92 10.06 8.47
CA TRP A 23 10.98 10.48 9.37
C TRP A 23 11.19 12.00 9.36
N TYR A 24 11.10 12.65 8.20
CA TYR A 24 11.20 14.10 8.05
C TYR A 24 10.13 14.85 8.85
N PHE A 25 8.92 14.30 8.95
CA PHE A 25 7.84 14.84 9.80
C PHE A 25 7.93 14.42 11.27
N GLU A 26 9.03 13.76 11.67
CA GLU A 26 9.33 13.34 13.05
C GLU A 26 8.24 12.45 13.68
N PHE A 27 7.55 11.65 12.86
CA PHE A 27 6.51 10.76 13.35
C PHE A 27 7.08 9.56 14.11
N SER A 28 6.28 9.02 15.04
CA SER A 28 6.72 7.92 15.92
C SER A 28 6.98 6.63 15.14
N PHE A 29 8.20 6.12 15.25
CA PHE A 29 8.57 4.82 14.68
C PHE A 29 7.65 3.68 15.13
N LEU A 30 7.14 3.72 16.36
CA LEU A 30 6.22 2.70 16.86
C LEU A 30 4.90 2.67 16.08
N TYR A 31 4.32 3.84 15.77
CA TYR A 31 3.11 3.90 14.95
C TYR A 31 3.35 3.42 13.54
N PHE A 32 4.52 3.73 12.96
CA PHE A 32 4.90 3.21 11.65
C PHE A 32 4.83 1.69 11.63
N VAL A 33 5.55 1.01 12.54
CA VAL A 33 5.62 -0.45 12.56
C VAL A 33 4.26 -1.10 12.85
N LEU A 34 3.51 -0.56 13.81
CA LEU A 34 2.22 -1.14 14.19
C LEU A 34 1.15 -0.99 13.11
N LEU A 35 1.14 0.15 12.41
CA LEU A 35 0.10 0.46 11.43
C LEU A 35 0.50 0.06 10.00
N LEU A 36 1.76 -0.30 9.75
CA LEU A 36 2.21 -0.72 8.42
C LEU A 36 1.36 -1.86 7.87
N LEU A 37 1.07 -2.87 8.68
CA LEU A 37 0.28 -4.04 8.29
C LEU A 37 -1.24 -3.84 8.43
N LEU A 38 -1.70 -2.66 8.86
CA LEU A 38 -3.12 -2.39 9.04
C LEU A 38 -3.95 -2.57 7.75
N PRO A 39 -3.48 -2.17 6.55
CA PRO A 39 -4.21 -2.38 5.31
C PRO A 39 -4.48 -3.86 4.98
N ASP A 40 -3.67 -4.79 5.49
CA ASP A 40 -3.83 -6.23 5.24
C ASP A 40 -5.06 -6.84 5.91
N ILE A 41 -5.66 -6.14 6.88
CA ILE A 41 -6.97 -6.53 7.44
C ILE A 41 -8.04 -6.63 6.33
N SER A 42 -7.87 -5.87 5.23
CA SER A 42 -8.73 -5.97 4.04
C SER A 42 -8.77 -7.37 3.41
N MET A 43 -7.77 -8.23 3.67
CA MET A 43 -7.77 -9.63 3.24
C MET A 43 -8.81 -10.51 3.94
N LEU A 44 -9.39 -10.09 5.08
CA LEU A 44 -10.41 -10.88 5.77
C LEU A 44 -11.65 -11.16 4.90
N GLY A 45 -11.89 -10.36 3.84
CA GLY A 45 -12.93 -10.63 2.85
C GLY A 45 -12.80 -12.00 2.16
N TYR A 46 -11.59 -12.58 2.10
CA TYR A 46 -11.35 -13.91 1.53
C TYR A 46 -11.97 -15.05 2.37
N ILE A 47 -12.37 -14.79 3.62
CA ILE A 47 -13.13 -15.75 4.43
C ILE A 47 -14.49 -16.05 3.78
N VAL A 48 -15.08 -15.07 3.07
CA VAL A 48 -16.39 -15.22 2.41
C VAL A 48 -16.24 -15.93 1.06
N ASN A 49 -15.46 -15.36 0.15
CA ASN A 49 -15.07 -15.96 -1.14
C ASN A 49 -13.99 -15.11 -1.84
N THR A 50 -13.48 -15.56 -2.98
CA THR A 50 -12.43 -14.87 -3.75
C THR A 50 -12.87 -13.51 -4.29
N LYS A 51 -14.12 -13.34 -4.69
CA LYS A 51 -14.64 -12.09 -5.24
C LYS A 51 -14.75 -11.00 -4.18
N VAL A 52 -15.34 -11.33 -3.03
CA VAL A 52 -15.44 -10.43 -1.87
C VAL A 52 -14.04 -10.10 -1.34
N GLY A 53 -13.16 -11.10 -1.24
CA GLY A 53 -11.77 -10.91 -0.84
C GLY A 53 -11.00 -9.98 -1.76
N ALA A 54 -11.05 -10.20 -3.08
CA ALA A 54 -10.39 -9.35 -4.06
C ALA A 54 -10.92 -7.91 -4.03
N PHE A 55 -12.23 -7.72 -3.85
CA PHE A 55 -12.82 -6.39 -3.75
C PHE A 55 -12.29 -5.60 -2.53
N PHE A 56 -12.37 -6.17 -1.32
CA PHE A 56 -11.88 -5.49 -0.13
C PHE A 56 -10.36 -5.28 -0.16
N TYR A 57 -9.61 -6.31 -0.57
CA TYR A 57 -8.16 -6.20 -0.74
C TYR A 57 -7.79 -5.05 -1.67
N ASN A 58 -8.46 -4.95 -2.83
CA ASN A 58 -8.17 -3.91 -3.81
C ASN A 58 -8.52 -2.51 -3.30
N ILE A 59 -9.55 -2.36 -2.45
CA ILE A 59 -9.80 -1.08 -1.76
C ILE A 59 -8.63 -0.76 -0.82
N GLY A 60 -8.19 -1.73 -0.02
CA GLY A 60 -7.07 -1.59 0.91
C GLY A 60 -5.72 -1.34 0.24
N HIS A 61 -5.52 -1.82 -0.99
CA HIS A 61 -4.24 -1.77 -1.72
C HIS A 61 -4.26 -0.87 -2.96
N SER A 62 -5.35 -0.11 -3.14
CA SER A 62 -5.42 0.95 -4.14
C SER A 62 -4.71 2.19 -3.63
N LEU A 63 -3.92 2.84 -4.51
CA LEU A 63 -3.29 4.12 -4.19
C LEU A 63 -4.31 5.26 -4.10
N VAL A 64 -5.52 5.10 -4.65
CA VAL A 64 -6.55 6.14 -4.71
C VAL A 64 -6.89 6.64 -3.31
N VAL A 65 -7.17 5.73 -2.37
CA VAL A 65 -7.58 6.07 -1.01
C VAL A 65 -6.48 6.82 -0.24
N PRO A 66 -5.25 6.29 -0.09
CA PRO A 66 -4.22 6.99 0.66
C PRO A 66 -3.73 8.27 -0.01
N VAL A 67 -3.77 8.39 -1.34
CA VAL A 67 -3.45 9.67 -2.02
C VAL A 67 -4.52 10.72 -1.76
N ILE A 68 -5.80 10.36 -1.78
CA ILE A 68 -6.87 11.30 -1.41
C ILE A 68 -6.72 11.73 0.05
N LEU A 69 -6.44 10.79 0.97
CA LEU A 69 -6.20 11.11 2.38
C LEU A 69 -4.98 12.02 2.56
N LEU A 70 -3.91 11.80 1.78
CA LEU A 70 -2.73 12.66 1.78
C LEU A 70 -3.11 14.09 1.39
N ILE A 71 -3.86 14.28 0.31
CA ILE A 71 -4.33 15.61 -0.13
C ILE A 71 -5.19 16.27 0.95
N ILE A 72 -6.16 15.54 1.51
CA ILE A 72 -7.02 16.04 2.59
C ILE A 72 -6.19 16.45 3.81
N SER A 73 -5.14 15.70 4.13
CA SER A 73 -4.26 16.01 5.26
C SER A 73 -3.59 17.38 5.13
N PHE A 74 -3.18 17.77 3.91
CA PHE A 74 -2.61 19.09 3.65
C PHE A 74 -3.66 20.20 3.69
N VAL A 75 -4.85 19.98 3.12
CA VAL A 75 -5.95 20.97 3.13
C VAL A 75 -6.44 21.24 4.55
N THR A 76 -6.51 20.20 5.38
CA THR A 76 -6.98 20.29 6.77
C THR A 76 -5.87 20.52 7.78
N VAL A 77 -4.61 20.54 7.34
CA VAL A 77 -3.40 20.61 8.19
C VAL A 77 -3.42 19.53 9.28
N SER A 78 -3.92 18.33 8.96
CA SER A 78 -4.09 17.24 9.90
C SER A 78 -2.88 16.31 9.91
N THR A 79 -2.09 16.41 10.99
CA THR A 79 -0.92 15.56 11.23
C THR A 79 -1.27 14.07 11.27
N SER A 80 -2.41 13.70 11.86
CA SER A 80 -2.83 12.30 11.94
C SER A 80 -3.17 11.71 10.57
N LEU A 81 -3.85 12.48 9.71
CA LEU A 81 -4.15 12.03 8.34
C LEU A 81 -2.89 11.96 7.49
N LEU A 82 -1.95 12.89 7.66
CA LEU A 82 -0.67 12.87 6.98
C LEU A 82 0.14 11.62 7.38
N MET A 83 0.23 11.35 8.69
CA MET A 83 0.89 10.15 9.21
C MET A 83 0.26 8.87 8.65
N ALA A 84 -1.07 8.74 8.73
CA ALA A 84 -1.80 7.56 8.26
C ALA A 84 -1.63 7.34 6.74
N SER A 85 -1.73 8.41 5.94
CA SER A 85 -1.57 8.31 4.48
C SER A 85 -0.15 7.90 4.08
N ILE A 86 0.89 8.42 4.73
CA ILE A 86 2.28 8.03 4.45
C ILE A 86 2.52 6.56 4.80
N ILE A 87 2.06 6.08 5.96
CA ILE A 87 2.19 4.66 6.36
C ILE A 87 1.48 3.76 5.35
N TRP A 88 0.27 4.13 4.94
CA TRP A 88 -0.52 3.35 4.00
C TRP A 88 0.13 3.30 2.61
N LEU A 89 0.67 4.42 2.11
CA LEU A 89 1.47 4.43 0.88
C LEU A 89 2.71 3.53 1.01
N ALA A 90 3.43 3.61 2.13
CA ALA A 90 4.59 2.77 2.39
C ALA A 90 4.23 1.26 2.32
N HIS A 91 3.12 0.85 2.95
CA HIS A 91 2.64 -0.54 2.87
C HIS A 91 2.43 -0.99 1.41
N ILE A 92 1.68 -0.20 0.63
CA ILE A 92 1.38 -0.55 -0.77
C ILE A 92 2.65 -0.62 -1.61
N PHE A 93 3.60 0.29 -1.41
CA PHE A 93 4.85 0.29 -2.16
C PHE A 93 5.74 -0.90 -1.78
N LEU A 94 5.81 -1.26 -0.49
CA LEU A 94 6.53 -2.45 -0.04
C LEU A 94 5.97 -3.72 -0.69
N ASP A 95 4.64 -3.87 -0.69
CA ASP A 95 3.95 -4.98 -1.35
C ASP A 95 4.32 -5.08 -2.83
N ARG A 96 4.30 -3.95 -3.53
CA ARG A 96 4.62 -3.90 -4.97
C ARG A 96 6.10 -4.11 -5.27
N THR A 97 7.01 -3.77 -4.35
CA THR A 97 8.43 -4.14 -4.44
C THR A 97 8.60 -5.66 -4.42
N LEU A 98 7.83 -6.36 -3.57
CA LEU A 98 7.82 -7.83 -3.47
C LEU A 98 7.08 -8.51 -4.63
N GLY A 99 6.36 -7.71 -5.44
CA GLY A 99 5.62 -8.16 -6.62
C GLY A 99 4.15 -8.48 -6.35
N TYR A 100 3.63 -8.15 -5.17
CA TYR A 100 2.19 -8.15 -4.91
C TYR A 100 1.54 -6.95 -5.59
N GLY A 101 0.26 -7.06 -5.91
CA GLY A 101 -0.50 -5.97 -6.51
C GLY A 101 -1.99 -6.22 -6.36
N LEU A 102 -2.79 -5.37 -7.00
CA LEU A 102 -4.23 -5.55 -7.11
C LEU A 102 -4.57 -6.94 -7.67
N LYS A 103 -5.56 -7.56 -7.04
CA LYS A 103 -6.00 -8.94 -7.21
C LYS A 103 -7.09 -9.02 -8.26
N TYR A 104 -7.02 -10.05 -9.09
CA TYR A 104 -8.17 -10.49 -9.88
C TYR A 104 -9.10 -11.35 -9.02
N ASP A 105 -10.38 -11.44 -9.38
CA ASP A 105 -11.38 -12.18 -8.60
C ASP A 105 -11.32 -13.71 -8.81
N GLU A 106 -10.51 -14.21 -9.76
CA GLU A 106 -10.41 -15.64 -10.04
C GLU A 106 -9.53 -16.40 -9.04
N ALA A 107 -8.53 -15.76 -8.43
CA ALA A 107 -7.66 -16.39 -7.44
C ALA A 107 -6.86 -15.39 -6.59
N PHE A 108 -6.61 -15.73 -5.32
CA PHE A 108 -5.76 -14.93 -4.42
C PHE A 108 -4.34 -14.69 -4.94
N THR A 109 -3.79 -15.63 -5.72
CA THR A 109 -2.41 -15.56 -6.25
C THR A 109 -2.30 -14.83 -7.58
N LYS A 110 -3.41 -14.32 -8.15
CA LYS A 110 -3.39 -13.60 -9.41
C LYS A 110 -3.42 -12.10 -9.17
N THR A 111 -2.34 -11.42 -9.54
CA THR A 111 -2.26 -9.96 -9.51
C THR A 111 -1.72 -9.42 -10.82
N HIS A 112 -2.00 -8.15 -11.09
CA HIS A 112 -1.49 -7.47 -12.27
C HIS A 112 0.04 -7.43 -12.33
N LEU A 113 0.76 -7.40 -11.21
CA LEU A 113 2.23 -7.40 -11.19
C LEU A 113 2.83 -8.82 -11.34
N GLN A 114 2.17 -9.84 -10.82
CA GLN A 114 2.61 -11.23 -11.00
C GLN A 114 2.46 -11.72 -12.45
N GLN A 115 1.56 -11.10 -13.23
CA GLN A 115 1.41 -11.39 -14.65
C GLN A 115 2.49 -10.78 -15.54
N ILE A 116 3.33 -9.86 -15.02
CA ILE A 116 4.45 -9.25 -15.77
C ILE A 116 5.69 -10.18 -15.79
N ALA A 117 5.51 -11.45 -15.42
CA ALA A 117 6.54 -12.48 -15.36
C ALA A 117 6.84 -13.08 -16.75
#